data_AF-A0A2D6AGG7-F1
#
_entry.id   AF-A0A2D6AGG7-F1
#
_cell.length_a   1.000
_cell.length_b   1.000
_cell.length_c   1.000
_cell.angle_alpha   90.00
_cell.angle_beta   90.00
_cell.angle_gamma   90.00
#
_symmetry.space_group_name_H-M   'P 1'
#
loop_
_entity.id
_entity.type
_entity.pdbx_description
1 polymer ?
#
loop_
_entity_poly.entity_id
_entity_poly.type
_entity_poly.pdbx_seq_one_letter_code
_entity_poly.pdbx_strand_id
1 'polypeptide(L)'
;MIDSTVIEVRSGNGGHGMVSFIREALLPRGGPGGGDGGQGGDIVLVADSSINTLTKFHWQPHFIAKNGSNGQGHHKNGANGEPVEVSVPVGTEIWVWEDSKDKELMGELIHEGDQIIVAQGGRGGRGNAHFVSATHQEPLLAEAGEDGEVRRIRLNLKLLADIGLIGMPNAGKSSILTAISAARPKIADYPFTTIEPVLGVVDYSHKSFVVVDIPGLIKGAHQGVGLGDEFLKHIQRTRVLVHVVDGSEDNIIERIISINNEISRFDAELAKKPQILV
;
A
#
# COMPACT_ATOMS: atom_id res chain seq x y z
N MET A 1 0.27 -15.87 1.02
CA MET A 1 1.47 -15.14 0.56
C MET A 1 1.48 -13.83 1.35
N ILE A 2 2.58 -13.46 2.01
CA ILE A 2 2.62 -12.36 3.01
C ILE A 2 2.84 -10.99 2.33
N ASP A 3 3.43 -11.05 1.14
CA ASP A 3 3.93 -9.90 0.39
C ASP A 3 2.97 -9.51 -0.74
N SER A 4 1.90 -10.29 -0.93
CA SER A 4 0.81 -9.96 -1.82
C SER A 4 -0.52 -10.35 -1.23
N THR A 5 -1.51 -9.47 -1.37
CA THR A 5 -2.89 -9.73 -0.93
C THR A 5 -3.87 -9.11 -1.90
N VAL A 6 -5.06 -9.70 -2.00
CA VAL A 6 -6.16 -9.15 -2.80
C VAL A 6 -7.22 -8.65 -1.85
N ILE A 7 -7.59 -7.39 -1.99
CA ILE A 7 -8.65 -6.76 -1.22
C ILE A 7 -9.76 -6.28 -2.16
N GLU A 8 -10.97 -6.20 -1.62
CA GLU A 8 -12.13 -5.62 -2.28
C GLU A 8 -12.37 -4.22 -1.70
N VAL A 9 -12.42 -3.23 -2.58
CA VAL A 9 -12.66 -1.84 -2.22
C VAL A 9 -13.96 -1.39 -2.86
N ARG A 10 -14.80 -0.72 -2.07
CA ARG A 10 -16.07 -0.16 -2.50
C ARG A 10 -16.17 1.28 -2.01
N SER A 11 -16.18 2.23 -2.93
CA SER A 11 -16.43 3.62 -2.57
C SER A 11 -17.91 3.85 -2.26
N GLY A 12 -18.22 5.00 -1.68
CA GLY A 12 -19.58 5.40 -1.39
C GLY A 12 -20.35 5.74 -2.66
N ASN A 13 -21.63 5.41 -2.69
CA ASN A 13 -22.54 5.92 -3.72
C ASN A 13 -22.84 7.41 -3.46
N GLY A 14 -23.08 8.17 -4.53
CA GLY A 14 -23.59 9.54 -4.43
C GLY A 14 -25.03 9.55 -3.90
N GLY A 15 -25.37 10.57 -3.12
CA GLY A 15 -26.73 10.81 -2.69
C GLY A 15 -27.62 11.25 -3.87
N HIS A 16 -28.91 10.95 -3.81
CA HIS A 16 -29.86 11.40 -4.83
C HIS A 16 -30.24 12.87 -4.62
N GLY A 17 -30.41 13.60 -5.73
CA GLY A 17 -31.03 14.92 -5.71
C GLY A 17 -32.52 14.82 -5.39
N MET A 18 -33.07 15.82 -4.72
CA MET A 18 -34.48 15.82 -4.35
C MET A 18 -35.32 16.61 -5.35
N VAL A 19 -36.52 16.11 -5.65
CA VAL A 19 -37.60 16.93 -6.20
C VAL A 19 -38.41 17.48 -5.03
N SER A 20 -38.35 18.79 -4.80
CA SER A 20 -39.12 19.45 -3.75
C SER A 20 -39.56 20.85 -4.16
N PHE A 21 -40.58 21.37 -3.49
CA PHE A 21 -41.10 22.71 -3.70
C PHE A 21 -41.29 23.39 -2.35
N ILE A 22 -40.93 24.67 -2.25
CA ILE A 22 -41.09 25.43 -1.01
C ILE A 22 -42.58 25.65 -0.76
N ARG A 23 -43.02 25.33 0.45
CA ARG A 23 -44.40 25.51 0.91
C ARG A 23 -44.40 26.33 2.19
N GLU A 24 -44.79 27.59 2.07
CA GLU A 24 -44.90 28.52 3.19
C GLU A 24 -46.29 29.17 3.16
N ALA A 25 -46.87 29.42 4.33
CA ALA A 25 -48.25 29.90 4.46
C ALA A 25 -48.50 31.24 3.74
N LEU A 26 -47.47 32.07 3.56
CA LEU A 26 -47.53 33.37 2.90
C LEU A 26 -46.95 33.36 1.48
N LEU A 27 -46.53 32.20 0.97
CA LEU A 27 -45.90 32.07 -0.35
C LEU A 27 -46.60 30.97 -1.17
N PRO A 28 -47.68 31.31 -1.91
CA PRO A 28 -48.50 30.34 -2.64
C PRO A 28 -47.75 29.57 -3.73
N ARG A 29 -46.64 30.13 -4.23
CA ARG A 29 -45.75 29.55 -5.24
C ARG A 29 -44.28 29.70 -4.81
N GLY A 30 -43.86 28.86 -3.87
CA GLY A 30 -42.48 28.83 -3.34
C GLY A 30 -41.41 28.41 -4.34
N GLY A 31 -41.80 27.90 -5.51
CA GLY A 31 -40.87 27.42 -6.52
C GLY A 31 -40.11 26.17 -6.07
N PRO A 32 -39.25 25.63 -6.95
CA PRO A 32 -38.41 24.46 -6.68
C PRO A 32 -37.45 24.70 -5.52
N GLY A 33 -37.41 23.75 -4.58
CA GLY A 33 -36.61 23.83 -3.36
C GLY A 33 -35.87 22.54 -3.04
N GLY A 34 -35.70 21.62 -4.00
CA GLY A 34 -34.95 20.40 -3.80
C GLY A 34 -33.45 20.64 -3.84
N GLY A 35 -32.75 20.22 -2.78
CA GLY A 35 -31.30 20.23 -2.71
C GLY A 35 -30.65 19.06 -3.45
N ASP A 36 -29.34 19.17 -3.64
CA ASP A 36 -28.49 18.17 -4.28
C ASP A 36 -28.10 17.07 -3.29
N GLY A 37 -27.83 15.88 -3.79
CA GLY A 37 -27.20 14.82 -3.02
C GLY A 37 -25.72 15.09 -2.77
N GLY A 38 -25.19 14.58 -1.66
CA GLY A 38 -23.77 14.63 -1.35
C GLY A 38 -22.97 13.63 -2.19
N GLN A 39 -21.66 13.88 -2.34
CA GLN A 39 -20.75 12.93 -2.97
C GLN A 39 -20.54 11.70 -2.09
N GLY A 40 -20.31 10.53 -2.68
CA GLY A 40 -19.85 9.35 -1.97
C GLY A 40 -18.41 9.51 -1.47
N GLY A 41 -18.06 8.81 -0.39
CA GLY A 41 -16.69 8.81 0.12
C GLY A 41 -15.76 7.97 -0.77
N ASP A 42 -14.53 8.46 -0.96
CA ASP A 42 -13.49 7.74 -1.69
C ASP A 42 -12.85 6.62 -0.85
N ILE A 43 -12.23 5.65 -1.51
CA ILE A 43 -11.24 4.76 -0.89
C ILE A 43 -9.84 5.22 -1.28
N VAL A 44 -9.03 5.55 -0.28
CA VAL A 44 -7.67 6.06 -0.47
C VAL A 44 -6.68 5.11 0.20
N LEU A 45 -5.65 4.69 -0.53
CA LEU A 45 -4.51 4.03 0.09
C LEU A 45 -3.47 5.07 0.47
N VAL A 46 -2.90 4.92 1.67
CA VAL A 46 -1.89 5.85 2.22
C VAL A 46 -0.65 5.06 2.63
N ALA A 47 0.53 5.45 2.15
CA ALA A 47 1.77 4.82 2.57
C ALA A 47 2.16 5.24 3.99
N ASP A 48 2.40 4.25 4.84
CA ASP A 48 2.74 4.42 6.25
C ASP A 48 3.99 3.58 6.58
N SER A 49 5.05 4.25 7.03
CA SER A 49 6.34 3.62 7.35
C SER A 49 6.32 2.79 8.63
N SER A 50 5.27 2.92 9.45
CA SER A 50 5.07 2.08 10.63
C SER A 50 4.57 0.67 10.28
N ILE A 51 4.11 0.47 9.04
CA ILE A 51 3.56 -0.80 8.55
C ILE A 51 4.56 -1.44 7.59
N ASN A 52 5.03 -2.65 7.91
CA ASN A 52 6.06 -3.32 7.11
C ASN A 52 5.53 -4.54 6.34
N THR A 53 4.27 -4.94 6.55
CA THR A 53 3.69 -6.13 5.91
C THR A 53 2.23 -5.93 5.51
N LEU A 54 1.78 -6.71 4.53
CA LEU A 54 0.40 -6.74 4.08
C LEU A 54 -0.47 -7.77 4.84
N THR A 55 0.06 -8.38 5.90
CA THR A 55 -0.62 -9.48 6.61
C THR A 55 -2.00 -9.11 7.14
N LYS A 56 -2.18 -7.85 7.59
CA LYS A 56 -3.46 -7.36 8.15
C LYS A 56 -4.64 -7.50 7.19
N PHE A 57 -4.38 -7.41 5.88
CA PHE A 57 -5.40 -7.46 4.84
C PHE A 57 -5.95 -8.86 4.60
N HIS A 58 -5.27 -9.92 5.07
CA HIS A 58 -5.81 -11.28 5.00
C HIS A 58 -7.01 -11.46 5.93
N TRP A 59 -7.04 -10.76 7.06
CA TRP A 59 -8.14 -10.86 8.04
C TRP A 59 -9.24 -9.82 7.79
N GLN A 60 -8.90 -8.69 7.17
CA GLN A 60 -9.85 -7.65 6.79
C GLN A 60 -9.73 -7.32 5.29
N PRO A 61 -10.35 -8.13 4.40
CA PRO A 61 -10.20 -7.96 2.97
C PRO A 61 -11.19 -6.97 2.33
N HIS A 62 -12.17 -6.45 3.07
CA HIS A 62 -13.20 -5.55 2.53
C HIS A 62 -13.09 -4.15 3.14
N PHE A 63 -13.05 -3.13 2.29
CA PHE A 63 -13.05 -1.71 2.68
C PHE A 63 -14.19 -0.99 1.97
N ILE A 64 -15.07 -0.37 2.75
CA ILE A 64 -16.31 0.24 2.25
C ILE A 64 -16.41 1.67 2.79
N ALA A 65 -16.47 2.66 1.90
CA ALA A 65 -16.67 4.06 2.26
C ALA A 65 -18.15 4.40 2.46
N LYS A 66 -18.41 5.51 3.15
CA LYS A 66 -19.79 5.96 3.40
C LYS A 66 -20.40 6.57 2.14
N ASN A 67 -21.68 6.31 1.93
CA ASN A 67 -22.46 6.96 0.87
C ASN A 67 -22.67 8.45 1.18
N GLY A 68 -22.83 9.25 0.14
CA GLY A 68 -23.39 10.59 0.25
C GLY A 68 -24.86 10.54 0.66
N SER A 69 -25.29 11.52 1.45
CA SER A 69 -26.69 11.62 1.84
C SER A 69 -27.53 12.30 0.75
N ASN A 70 -28.82 11.99 0.71
CA ASN A 70 -29.72 12.58 -0.28
C ASN A 70 -29.94 14.07 0.00
N GLY A 71 -30.21 14.81 -1.07
CA GLY A 71 -30.74 16.16 -0.97
C GLY A 71 -32.08 16.19 -0.23
N GLN A 72 -32.39 17.34 0.33
CA GLN A 72 -33.60 17.58 1.11
C GLN A 72 -34.35 18.82 0.58
N GLY A 73 -35.57 19.03 1.07
CA GLY A 73 -36.34 20.23 0.76
C GLY A 73 -35.71 21.49 1.35
N HIS A 74 -36.22 22.65 0.93
CA HIS A 74 -35.71 23.97 1.32
C HIS A 74 -34.22 24.19 0.99
N HIS A 75 -33.79 23.74 -0.20
CA HIS A 75 -32.43 23.89 -0.73
C HIS A 75 -31.34 23.28 0.16
N LYS A 76 -31.69 22.25 0.92
CA LYS A 76 -30.75 21.57 1.81
C LYS A 76 -30.03 20.48 1.04
N ASN A 77 -28.75 20.70 0.75
CA ASN A 77 -27.91 19.70 0.12
C ASN A 77 -27.54 18.58 1.11
N GLY A 78 -27.36 17.38 0.60
CA GLY A 78 -26.86 16.24 1.34
C GLY A 78 -25.39 16.43 1.73
N ALA A 79 -25.03 15.97 2.92
CA ALA A 79 -23.65 15.80 3.34
C ALA A 79 -22.93 14.74 2.50
N ASN A 80 -21.64 14.98 2.24
CA ASN A 80 -20.75 14.03 1.59
C ASN A 80 -20.47 12.83 2.50
N GLY A 81 -20.24 11.68 1.87
CA GLY A 81 -19.75 10.48 2.54
C GLY A 81 -18.32 10.67 3.03
N GLU A 82 -18.02 10.15 4.22
CA GLU A 82 -16.65 10.13 4.72
C GLU A 82 -15.80 9.15 3.89
N PRO A 83 -14.60 9.57 3.44
CA PRO A 83 -13.66 8.69 2.78
C PRO A 83 -13.09 7.67 3.77
N VAL A 84 -12.58 6.56 3.25
CA VAL A 84 -11.85 5.57 4.04
C VAL A 84 -10.41 5.53 3.57
N GLU A 85 -9.52 5.92 4.48
CA GLU A 85 -8.09 5.80 4.31
C GLU A 85 -7.62 4.43 4.81
N VAL A 86 -6.85 3.75 3.97
CA VAL A 86 -6.33 2.42 4.23
C VAL A 86 -4.81 2.49 4.18
N SER A 87 -4.19 2.48 5.35
CA SER A 87 -2.72 2.54 5.45
C SER A 87 -2.08 1.27 4.89
N VAL A 88 -1.06 1.39 4.04
CA VAL A 88 -0.28 0.28 3.48
C VAL A 88 1.21 0.53 3.70
N PRO A 89 2.06 -0.50 3.69
CA PRO A 89 3.50 -0.32 3.73
C PRO A 89 4.01 0.56 2.59
N VAL A 90 5.09 1.29 2.86
CA VAL A 90 5.88 1.98 1.83
C VAL A 90 6.45 0.94 0.86
N GLY A 91 6.42 1.22 -0.45
CA GLY A 91 6.82 0.30 -1.51
C GLY A 91 5.70 -0.64 -1.98
N THR A 92 4.44 -0.33 -1.66
CA THR A 92 3.29 -1.11 -2.14
C THR A 92 2.92 -0.72 -3.58
N GLU A 93 2.96 -1.67 -4.49
CA GLU A 93 2.34 -1.59 -5.80
C GLU A 93 0.87 -1.99 -5.75
N ILE A 94 0.06 -1.33 -6.57
CA ILE A 94 -1.39 -1.50 -6.57
C ILE A 94 -1.83 -1.86 -7.98
N TRP A 95 -2.33 -3.08 -8.11
CA TRP A 95 -2.79 -3.64 -9.38
C TRP A 95 -4.30 -3.85 -9.34
N VAL A 96 -4.97 -3.58 -10.46
CA VAL A 96 -6.35 -4.00 -10.69
C VAL A 96 -6.34 -5.52 -10.86
N TRP A 97 -7.19 -6.20 -10.07
CA TRP A 97 -7.24 -7.65 -10.04
C TRP A 97 -8.59 -8.16 -10.54
N GLU A 98 -8.57 -8.83 -11.69
CA GLU A 98 -9.75 -9.38 -12.36
C GLU A 98 -9.41 -10.76 -12.94
N ASP A 99 -10.37 -11.67 -13.03
CA ASP A 99 -10.19 -13.01 -13.62
C ASP A 99 -8.97 -13.79 -13.08
N SER A 100 -8.68 -13.60 -11.78
CA SER A 100 -7.54 -14.20 -11.07
C SER A 100 -6.16 -13.76 -11.59
N LYS A 101 -6.06 -12.61 -12.27
CA LYS A 101 -4.81 -12.08 -12.83
C LYS A 101 -4.68 -10.57 -12.60
N ASP A 102 -3.44 -10.09 -12.66
CA ASP A 102 -3.12 -8.66 -12.60
C ASP A 102 -3.36 -8.06 -14.00
N LYS A 103 -4.20 -7.04 -14.07
CA LYS A 103 -4.68 -6.47 -15.35
C LYS A 103 -4.03 -5.13 -15.67
N GLU A 104 -4.06 -4.20 -14.72
CA GLU A 104 -3.58 -2.83 -14.89
C GLU A 104 -2.88 -2.37 -13.61
N LEU A 105 -1.71 -1.74 -13.75
CA LEU A 105 -1.03 -1.09 -12.65
C LEU A 105 -1.67 0.29 -12.41
N MET A 106 -2.26 0.49 -11.23
CA MET A 106 -2.82 1.78 -10.84
C MET A 106 -1.74 2.76 -10.39
N GLY A 107 -0.68 2.24 -9.75
CA GLY A 107 0.44 3.03 -9.27
C GLY A 107 1.21 2.33 -8.15
N GLU A 108 2.20 3.05 -7.62
CA GLU A 108 3.06 2.61 -6.53
C GLU A 108 3.16 3.71 -5.47
N LEU A 109 3.16 3.34 -4.20
CA LEU A 109 3.36 4.27 -3.08
C LEU A 109 4.79 4.11 -2.56
N ILE A 110 5.67 5.07 -2.87
CA ILE A 110 7.13 4.90 -2.75
C ILE A 110 7.67 5.59 -1.49
N HIS A 111 7.03 6.66 -1.04
CA HIS A 111 7.42 7.46 0.11
C HIS A 111 6.33 7.45 1.17
N GLU A 112 6.72 7.71 2.43
CA GLU A 112 5.77 7.88 3.52
C GLU A 112 4.83 9.07 3.24
N GLY A 113 3.53 8.84 3.45
CA GLY A 113 2.49 9.82 3.18
C GLY A 113 2.03 9.90 1.73
N ASP A 114 2.63 9.13 0.80
CA ASP A 114 2.09 9.01 -0.56
C ASP A 114 0.65 8.49 -0.50
N GLN A 115 -0.23 9.06 -1.33
CA GLN A 115 -1.64 8.71 -1.37
C GLN A 115 -2.10 8.40 -2.79
N ILE A 116 -3.02 7.45 -2.92
CA ILE A 116 -3.67 7.15 -4.20
C ILE A 116 -5.12 6.75 -3.97
N ILE A 117 -6.03 7.37 -4.74
CA ILE A 117 -7.44 7.00 -4.74
C ILE A 117 -7.59 5.73 -5.55
N VAL A 118 -8.04 4.66 -4.91
CA VAL A 118 -8.24 3.36 -5.57
C VAL A 118 -9.67 3.11 -6.00
N ALA A 119 -10.64 3.76 -5.34
CA ALA A 119 -12.04 3.76 -5.78
C ALA A 119 -12.64 5.15 -5.54
N GLN A 120 -13.10 5.79 -6.62
CA GLN A 120 -13.75 7.11 -6.55
C GLN A 120 -15.20 6.98 -6.11
N GLY A 121 -15.62 7.87 -5.20
CA GLY A 121 -16.98 7.99 -4.73
C GLY A 121 -17.92 8.47 -5.83
N GLY A 122 -19.13 7.95 -5.83
CA GLY A 122 -20.17 8.35 -6.77
C GLY A 122 -20.54 9.82 -6.62
N ARG A 123 -20.73 10.51 -7.74
CA ARG A 123 -21.17 11.90 -7.75
C ARG A 123 -22.58 12.04 -7.18
N GLY A 124 -22.80 13.07 -6.36
CA GLY A 124 -24.13 13.44 -5.88
C GLY A 124 -25.05 13.91 -7.01
N GLY A 125 -26.31 13.47 -6.98
CA GLY A 125 -27.32 13.86 -7.95
C GLY A 125 -27.86 15.27 -7.68
N ARG A 126 -28.09 16.04 -8.75
CA ARG A 126 -28.66 17.38 -8.67
C ARG A 126 -30.16 17.38 -8.34
N GLY A 127 -30.59 18.25 -7.44
CA GLY A 127 -31.99 18.47 -7.09
C GLY A 127 -32.75 19.27 -8.16
N ASN A 128 -34.08 19.35 -8.04
CA ASN A 128 -34.90 20.03 -9.05
C ASN A 128 -34.67 21.55 -9.12
N ALA A 129 -34.16 22.17 -8.05
CA ALA A 129 -33.77 23.58 -8.06
C ALA A 129 -32.62 23.86 -9.06
N HIS A 130 -31.78 22.86 -9.34
CA HIS A 130 -30.64 22.99 -10.24
C HIS A 130 -31.04 23.05 -11.73
N PHE A 131 -32.27 22.63 -12.06
CA PHE A 131 -32.79 22.57 -13.44
C PHE A 131 -33.72 23.74 -13.79
N VAL A 132 -33.83 24.73 -12.91
CA VAL A 132 -34.63 25.92 -13.15
C VAL A 132 -34.02 26.72 -14.29
N SER A 133 -34.85 27.07 -15.27
CA SER A 133 -34.45 27.92 -16.40
C SER A 133 -35.59 28.87 -16.78
N ALA A 134 -35.30 29.88 -17.61
CA ALA A 134 -36.29 30.88 -18.03
C ALA A 134 -37.58 30.25 -18.59
N THR A 135 -37.46 29.12 -19.29
CA THR A 135 -38.56 28.37 -19.91
C THR A 135 -39.10 27.22 -19.05
N HIS A 136 -38.44 26.88 -17.93
CA HIS A 136 -38.82 25.77 -17.06
C HIS A 136 -38.67 26.18 -15.59
N GLN A 137 -39.68 26.86 -15.06
CA GLN A 137 -39.69 27.44 -13.71
C GLN A 137 -40.04 26.42 -12.61
N GLU A 138 -40.69 25.30 -12.97
CA GLU A 138 -41.12 24.27 -12.02
C GLU A 138 -40.65 22.85 -12.44
N PRO A 139 -39.33 22.57 -12.46
CA PRO A 139 -38.83 21.26 -12.83
C PRO A 139 -39.31 20.18 -11.87
N LEU A 140 -39.81 19.09 -12.45
CA LEU A 140 -40.22 17.86 -11.75
C LEU A 140 -39.16 16.75 -11.85
N LEU A 141 -37.93 17.13 -12.20
CA LEU A 141 -36.83 16.20 -12.42
C LEU A 141 -35.69 16.47 -11.41
N ALA A 142 -35.03 15.40 -11.00
CA ALA A 142 -33.79 15.42 -10.24
C ALA A 142 -32.90 14.29 -10.75
N GLU A 143 -31.58 14.45 -10.64
CA GLU A 143 -30.63 13.40 -10.94
C GLU A 143 -30.52 12.43 -9.75
N ALA A 144 -30.44 11.13 -10.05
CA ALA A 144 -29.97 10.17 -9.07
C ALA A 144 -28.48 10.38 -8.81
N GLY A 145 -28.00 10.07 -7.59
CA GLY A 145 -26.57 9.95 -7.36
C GLY A 145 -25.99 8.78 -8.16
N GLU A 146 -24.75 8.93 -8.57
CA GLU A 146 -24.00 7.89 -9.28
C GLU A 146 -23.58 6.77 -8.31
N ASP A 147 -23.48 5.56 -8.82
CA ASP A 147 -22.93 4.44 -8.05
C ASP A 147 -21.44 4.65 -7.81
N GLY A 148 -20.98 4.27 -6.62
CA GLY A 148 -19.56 4.24 -6.30
C GLY A 148 -18.85 3.11 -7.04
N GLU A 149 -17.57 3.31 -7.32
CA GLU A 149 -16.70 2.28 -7.87
C GLU A 149 -16.56 1.08 -6.91
N VAL A 150 -16.70 -0.12 -7.48
CA VAL A 150 -16.41 -1.38 -6.80
C VAL A 150 -15.34 -2.09 -7.60
N ARG A 151 -14.24 -2.45 -6.96
CA ARG A 151 -13.16 -3.18 -7.62
C ARG A 151 -12.39 -4.05 -6.65
N ARG A 152 -11.74 -5.07 -7.20
CA ARG A 152 -10.74 -5.85 -6.48
C ARG A 152 -9.37 -5.35 -6.90
N ILE A 153 -8.52 -5.12 -5.91
CA ILE A 153 -7.14 -4.70 -6.13
C ILE A 153 -6.20 -5.69 -5.47
N ARG A 154 -5.09 -5.96 -6.14
CA ARG A 154 -3.97 -6.70 -5.59
C ARG A 154 -2.92 -5.70 -5.11
N LEU A 155 -2.60 -5.78 -3.84
CA LEU A 155 -1.47 -5.08 -3.25
C LEU A 155 -0.28 -6.03 -3.32
N ASN A 156 0.80 -5.59 -3.97
CA ASN A 156 2.07 -6.29 -4.00
C ASN A 156 3.10 -5.40 -3.31
N LEU A 157 3.61 -5.83 -2.17
CA LEU A 157 4.71 -5.15 -1.51
C LEU A 157 5.99 -5.49 -2.26
N LYS A 158 6.59 -4.51 -2.94
CA LYS A 158 7.98 -4.60 -3.39
C LYS A 158 8.86 -4.54 -2.14
N LEU A 159 9.06 -5.73 -1.55
CA LEU A 159 9.74 -5.91 -0.28
C LEU A 159 11.05 -5.11 -0.21
N LEU A 160 11.10 -4.19 0.74
CA LEU A 160 12.32 -3.64 1.28
C LEU A 160 12.69 -4.50 2.47
N ALA A 161 13.80 -5.22 2.40
CA ALA A 161 14.28 -5.94 3.56
C ALA A 161 14.65 -4.92 4.64
N ASP A 162 14.13 -5.09 5.86
CA ASP A 162 14.45 -4.24 7.00
C ASP A 162 15.82 -4.56 7.57
N ILE A 163 16.20 -5.83 7.53
CA ILE A 163 17.46 -6.34 8.10
C ILE A 163 18.18 -7.19 7.06
N GLY A 164 19.48 -6.94 6.89
CA GLY A 164 20.36 -7.78 6.07
C GLY A 164 21.25 -8.68 6.93
N LEU A 165 21.19 -10.00 6.73
CA LEU A 165 22.17 -10.92 7.31
C LEU A 165 23.44 -10.93 6.44
N ILE A 166 24.59 -10.72 7.07
CA ILE A 166 25.92 -10.76 6.45
C ILE A 166 26.81 -11.72 7.24
N GLY A 167 27.87 -12.23 6.60
CA GLY A 167 28.79 -13.18 7.22
C GLY A 167 29.33 -14.18 6.22
N MET A 168 30.27 -15.03 6.66
CA MET A 168 30.89 -16.04 5.82
C MET A 168 29.86 -17.04 5.25
N PRO A 169 30.16 -17.70 4.12
CA PRO A 169 29.44 -18.90 3.72
C PRO A 169 29.42 -19.91 4.88
N ASN A 170 28.28 -20.55 5.10
CA ASN A 170 28.09 -21.53 6.19
C ASN A 170 28.17 -20.99 7.63
N ALA A 171 28.25 -19.66 7.85
CA ALA A 171 28.20 -19.08 9.20
C ALA A 171 26.86 -19.31 9.96
N GLY A 172 25.90 -20.03 9.36
CA GLY A 172 24.59 -20.28 9.95
C GLY A 172 23.52 -19.24 9.61
N LYS A 173 23.79 -18.30 8.67
CA LYS A 173 22.83 -17.25 8.25
C LYS A 173 21.45 -17.81 7.89
N SER A 174 21.40 -18.78 6.99
CA SER A 174 20.12 -19.37 6.53
C SER A 174 19.44 -20.18 7.63
N SER A 175 20.21 -20.79 8.55
CA SER A 175 19.68 -21.47 9.74
C SER A 175 19.02 -20.48 10.70
N ILE A 176 19.67 -19.35 10.97
CA ILE A 176 19.10 -18.26 11.79
C ILE A 176 17.84 -17.73 11.12
N LEU A 177 17.90 -17.41 9.83
CA LEU A 177 16.75 -16.89 9.08
C LEU A 177 15.55 -17.83 9.15
N THR A 178 15.79 -19.14 9.00
CA THR A 178 14.74 -20.16 9.11
C THR A 178 14.18 -20.27 10.53
N ALA A 179 15.02 -20.12 11.55
CA ALA A 179 14.60 -20.21 12.95
C ALA A 179 13.79 -19.01 13.42
N ILE A 180 14.10 -17.80 12.93
CA ILE A 180 13.42 -16.56 13.34
C ILE A 180 12.19 -16.24 12.48
N SER A 181 12.06 -16.84 11.31
CA SER A 181 10.98 -16.54 10.38
C SER A 181 9.66 -17.19 10.82
N ALA A 182 8.61 -16.38 10.99
CA ALA A 182 7.24 -16.81 11.31
C ALA A 182 6.60 -17.62 10.17
N ALA A 183 7.12 -17.49 8.95
CA ALA A 183 6.75 -18.30 7.79
C ALA A 183 7.96 -19.03 7.22
N ARG A 184 7.74 -20.06 6.39
CA ARG A 184 8.85 -20.66 5.65
C ARG A 184 9.55 -19.57 4.82
N PRO A 185 10.89 -19.42 4.94
CA PRO A 185 11.63 -18.47 4.14
C PRO A 185 11.27 -18.64 2.66
N LYS A 186 11.03 -17.53 1.98
CA LYS A 186 10.70 -17.54 0.56
C LYS A 186 11.92 -17.13 -0.24
N ILE A 187 12.09 -17.85 -1.33
CA ILE A 187 12.99 -17.46 -2.40
C ILE A 187 12.24 -16.39 -3.20
N ALA A 188 12.86 -15.23 -3.41
CA ALA A 188 12.26 -14.14 -4.18
C ALA A 188 12.89 -14.03 -5.57
N ASP A 189 12.04 -14.12 -6.58
CA ASP A 189 12.42 -14.05 -7.99
C ASP A 189 12.45 -12.58 -8.41
N TYR A 190 13.53 -11.88 -8.09
CA TYR A 190 13.73 -10.52 -8.58
C TYR A 190 14.17 -10.58 -10.06
N PRO A 191 13.53 -9.82 -10.98
CA PRO A 191 13.76 -9.92 -12.43
C PRO A 191 15.19 -9.57 -12.91
N PHE A 192 16.10 -9.24 -11.99
CA PHE A 192 17.46 -8.78 -12.27
C PHE A 192 18.52 -9.41 -11.37
N THR A 193 18.18 -10.46 -10.62
CA THR A 193 19.13 -11.20 -9.78
C THR A 193 19.47 -12.53 -10.42
N THR A 194 20.75 -12.81 -10.66
CA THR A 194 21.22 -14.16 -11.04
C THR A 194 21.18 -15.15 -9.88
N ILE A 195 21.06 -14.66 -8.65
CA ILE A 195 20.93 -15.44 -7.41
C ILE A 195 19.69 -14.95 -6.68
N GLU A 196 18.71 -15.83 -6.52
CA GLU A 196 17.48 -15.52 -5.80
C GLU A 196 17.80 -15.37 -4.29
N PRO A 197 17.58 -14.19 -3.69
CA PRO A 197 17.80 -14.00 -2.25
C PRO A 197 16.76 -14.76 -1.43
N VAL A 198 17.17 -15.20 -0.25
CA VAL A 198 16.28 -15.85 0.71
C VAL A 198 15.76 -14.81 1.71
N LEU A 199 14.44 -14.68 1.80
CA LEU A 199 13.77 -13.74 2.69
C LEU A 199 12.99 -14.48 3.77
N GLY A 200 13.04 -13.95 4.98
CA GLY A 200 12.24 -14.40 6.12
C GLY A 200 11.43 -13.24 6.69
N VAL A 201 10.20 -13.52 7.12
CA VAL A 201 9.34 -12.54 7.81
C VAL A 201 9.36 -12.88 9.28
N VAL A 202 9.77 -11.94 10.12
CA VAL A 202 9.84 -12.12 11.56
C VAL A 202 8.70 -11.34 12.20
N ASP A 203 7.87 -12.02 12.97
CA ASP A 203 6.80 -11.42 13.77
C ASP A 203 7.22 -11.37 15.23
N TYR A 204 7.33 -10.17 15.81
CA TYR A 204 7.70 -9.96 17.20
C TYR A 204 6.84 -8.85 17.84
N SER A 205 6.13 -9.17 18.93
CA SER A 205 5.36 -8.21 19.73
C SER A 205 4.46 -7.28 18.90
N HIS A 206 3.67 -7.85 18.00
CA HIS A 206 2.76 -7.15 17.07
C HIS A 206 3.44 -6.28 16.00
N LYS A 207 4.76 -6.38 15.86
CA LYS A 207 5.52 -5.79 14.76
C LYS A 207 6.04 -6.91 13.86
N SER A 208 6.00 -6.67 12.57
CA SER A 208 6.59 -7.55 11.57
C SER A 208 7.74 -6.83 10.89
N PHE A 209 8.78 -7.55 10.52
CA PHE A 209 9.89 -7.02 9.72
C PHE A 209 10.47 -8.11 8.82
N VAL A 210 11.10 -7.67 7.74
CA VAL A 210 11.65 -8.55 6.71
C VAL A 210 13.16 -8.66 6.89
N VAL A 211 13.63 -9.90 6.99
CA VAL A 211 15.05 -10.21 7.05
C VAL A 211 15.46 -10.84 5.72
N VAL A 212 16.52 -10.34 5.10
CA VAL A 212 17.11 -10.92 3.89
C VAL A 212 18.46 -11.53 4.23
N ASP A 213 18.68 -12.77 3.80
CA ASP A 213 20.03 -13.32 3.71
C ASP A 213 20.70 -12.66 2.51
N ILE A 214 21.70 -11.81 2.77
CA ILE A 214 22.53 -11.22 1.71
C ILE A 214 23.59 -12.27 1.39
N PRO A 215 23.40 -13.10 0.34
CA PRO A 215 24.32 -14.19 0.06
C PRO A 215 25.69 -13.55 -0.21
N GLY A 216 26.69 -14.00 0.56
CA GLY A 216 27.96 -13.31 0.78
C GLY A 216 28.42 -12.50 -0.42
N LEU A 217 28.35 -11.17 -0.27
CA LEU A 217 28.79 -10.04 -1.12
C LEU A 217 29.52 -10.38 -2.44
N ILE A 218 28.89 -11.28 -3.18
CA ILE A 218 29.02 -11.60 -4.58
C ILE A 218 30.47 -11.84 -5.01
N LYS A 219 30.87 -13.13 -5.03
CA LYS A 219 31.96 -13.60 -5.90
C LYS A 219 31.70 -13.13 -7.34
N GLY A 220 32.16 -11.92 -7.69
CA GLY A 220 32.00 -11.33 -9.03
C GLY A 220 31.19 -10.02 -9.17
N ALA A 221 30.61 -9.41 -8.12
CA ALA A 221 29.85 -8.15 -8.35
C ALA A 221 30.73 -6.99 -8.79
N HIS A 222 31.98 -6.95 -8.32
CA HIS A 222 32.96 -5.96 -8.78
C HIS A 222 33.29 -6.10 -10.28
N GLN A 223 32.90 -7.22 -10.93
CA GLN A 223 33.11 -7.49 -12.35
C GLN A 223 31.88 -7.17 -13.22
N GLY A 224 30.83 -6.55 -12.67
CA GLY A 224 29.66 -6.10 -13.43
C GLY A 224 28.72 -7.22 -13.89
N VAL A 225 28.82 -8.41 -13.29
CA VAL A 225 28.01 -9.57 -13.68
C VAL A 225 26.80 -9.73 -12.74
N GLY A 226 25.72 -9.01 -13.06
CA GLY A 226 24.36 -9.57 -12.93
C GLY A 226 23.65 -9.57 -11.57
N LEU A 227 24.03 -8.76 -10.58
CA LEU A 227 23.04 -8.29 -9.60
C LEU A 227 22.63 -6.90 -10.04
N GLY A 228 21.45 -6.78 -10.65
CA GLY A 228 20.96 -5.51 -11.16
C GLY A 228 20.99 -4.41 -10.10
N ASP A 229 21.32 -3.19 -10.51
CA ASP A 229 21.42 -1.99 -9.66
C ASP A 229 20.20 -1.81 -8.75
N GLU A 230 19.03 -2.30 -9.16
CA GLU A 230 17.82 -2.28 -8.35
C GLU A 230 17.96 -3.12 -7.07
N PHE A 231 18.37 -4.40 -7.12
CA PHE A 231 18.52 -5.21 -5.90
C PHE A 231 19.46 -4.57 -4.88
N LEU A 232 20.49 -3.86 -5.38
CA LEU A 232 21.43 -3.12 -4.56
C LEU A 232 20.79 -1.92 -3.87
N LYS A 233 19.96 -1.15 -4.60
CA LYS A 233 19.10 -0.12 -3.99
C LYS A 233 18.16 -0.68 -2.93
N HIS A 234 17.71 -1.93 -3.07
CA HIS A 234 16.87 -2.59 -2.06
C HIS A 234 17.67 -2.96 -0.80
N ILE A 235 18.89 -3.51 -0.94
CA ILE A 235 19.78 -3.77 0.22
C ILE A 235 20.21 -2.46 0.89
N GLN A 236 20.45 -1.39 0.13
CA GLN A 236 20.73 -0.05 0.68
C GLN A 236 19.58 0.51 1.51
N ARG A 237 18.35 -0.01 1.38
CA ARG A 237 17.21 0.38 2.21
C ARG A 237 17.07 -0.43 3.51
N THR A 238 17.90 -1.46 3.74
CA THR A 238 17.95 -2.13 5.05
C THR A 238 18.31 -1.13 6.15
N ARG A 239 17.70 -1.26 7.32
CA ARG A 239 17.93 -0.35 8.44
C ARG A 239 19.14 -0.78 9.27
N VAL A 240 19.36 -2.08 9.37
CA VAL A 240 20.40 -2.70 10.20
C VAL A 240 21.01 -3.90 9.47
N LEU A 241 22.31 -4.12 9.68
CA LEU A 241 22.99 -5.34 9.27
C LEU A 241 23.25 -6.23 10.48
N VAL A 242 22.98 -7.52 10.34
CA VAL A 242 23.31 -8.53 11.36
C VAL A 242 24.45 -9.37 10.84
N HIS A 243 25.61 -9.24 11.47
CA HIS A 243 26.82 -9.95 11.12
C HIS A 243 26.91 -11.25 11.91
N VAL A 244 26.60 -12.35 11.22
CA VAL A 244 26.62 -13.69 11.78
C VAL A 244 28.03 -14.28 11.64
N VAL A 245 28.58 -14.72 12.76
CA VAL A 245 29.90 -15.34 12.83
C VAL A 245 29.81 -16.72 13.49
N ASP A 246 30.44 -17.71 12.87
CA ASP A 246 30.58 -19.03 13.49
C ASP A 246 31.67 -18.96 14.57
N GLY A 247 31.24 -19.06 15.83
CA GLY A 247 32.14 -19.02 16.99
C GLY A 247 33.03 -20.26 17.17
N SER A 248 32.85 -21.30 16.35
CA SER A 248 33.69 -22.50 16.38
C SER A 248 34.92 -22.42 15.46
N GLU A 249 34.98 -21.42 14.58
CA GLU A 249 36.09 -21.24 13.64
C GLU A 249 37.28 -20.51 14.27
N ASP A 250 38.49 -20.85 13.83
CA ASP A 250 39.69 -20.06 14.11
C ASP A 250 39.67 -18.72 13.32
N ASN A 251 40.38 -17.71 13.84
CA ASN A 251 40.56 -16.39 13.20
C ASN A 251 39.27 -15.57 12.97
N ILE A 252 38.34 -15.63 13.92
CA ILE A 252 37.08 -14.85 13.94
C ILE A 252 37.29 -13.37 13.58
N ILE A 253 38.31 -12.73 14.17
CA ILE A 253 38.60 -11.31 13.95
C ILE A 253 38.92 -11.03 12.46
N GLU A 254 39.74 -11.87 11.84
CA GLU A 254 40.10 -11.71 10.43
C GLU A 254 38.89 -11.88 9.51
N ARG A 255 37.99 -12.81 9.85
CA ARG A 255 36.75 -13.03 9.10
C ARG A 255 35.80 -11.83 9.19
N ILE A 256 35.64 -11.27 10.39
CA ILE A 256 34.83 -10.06 10.60
C ILE A 256 35.37 -8.90 9.76
N ILE A 257 36.69 -8.68 9.83
CA ILE A 257 37.38 -7.64 9.07
C ILE A 257 37.22 -7.89 7.57
N SER A 258 37.34 -9.14 7.12
CA SER A 258 37.20 -9.49 5.70
C SER A 258 35.82 -9.14 5.16
N ILE A 259 34.75 -9.52 5.87
CA ILE A 259 33.37 -9.19 5.45
C ILE A 259 33.15 -7.68 5.47
N ASN A 260 33.61 -6.96 6.49
CA ASN A 260 33.46 -5.51 6.56
C ASN A 260 34.22 -4.77 5.44
N ASN A 261 35.41 -5.27 5.07
CA ASN A 261 36.16 -4.77 3.92
C ASN A 261 35.43 -5.05 2.59
N GLU A 262 34.81 -6.22 2.46
CA GLU A 262 34.01 -6.59 1.30
C GLU A 262 32.80 -5.65 1.15
N ILE A 263 32.06 -5.41 2.25
CA ILE A 263 30.96 -4.43 2.29
C ILE A 263 31.46 -3.04 1.90
N SER A 264 32.59 -2.59 2.48
CA SER A 264 33.12 -1.24 2.22
C SER A 264 33.59 -1.06 0.77
N ARG A 265 34.15 -2.10 0.16
CA ARG A 265 34.53 -2.10 -1.27
C ARG A 265 33.32 -2.17 -2.18
N PHE A 266 32.25 -2.78 -1.69
CA PHE A 266 31.02 -2.95 -2.42
C PHE A 266 30.18 -1.67 -2.42
N ASP A 267 29.94 -1.11 -1.23
CA ASP A 267 29.08 0.05 -1.03
C ASP A 267 29.43 0.82 0.26
N ALA A 268 29.82 2.09 0.10
CA ALA A 268 30.22 2.94 1.21
C ALA A 268 29.07 3.38 2.12
N GLU A 269 27.83 3.41 1.62
CA GLU A 269 26.64 3.73 2.43
C GLU A 269 26.18 2.51 3.24
N LEU A 270 26.27 1.31 2.66
CA LEU A 270 25.98 0.05 3.34
C LEU A 270 26.93 -0.16 4.53
N ALA A 271 28.22 0.17 4.37
CA ALA A 271 29.23 0.08 5.41
C ALA A 271 29.01 1.01 6.61
N LYS A 272 28.26 2.11 6.43
CA LYS A 272 27.94 3.06 7.51
C LYS A 272 26.76 2.62 8.37
N LYS A 273 26.03 1.58 7.97
CA LYS A 273 24.82 1.15 8.68
C LYS A 273 25.13 0.60 10.06
N PRO A 274 24.20 0.73 11.01
CA PRO A 274 24.29 0.02 12.28
C PRO A 274 24.46 -1.49 12.04
N GLN A 275 25.47 -2.07 12.68
CA GLN A 275 25.82 -3.47 12.56
C GLN A 275 25.70 -4.15 13.94
N ILE A 276 25.00 -5.27 13.99
CA ILE A 276 24.89 -6.12 15.19
C ILE A 276 25.70 -7.39 14.93
N LEU A 277 26.71 -7.66 15.77
CA LEU A 277 27.48 -8.90 15.71
C LEU A 277 26.75 -10.00 16.49
N VAL A 278 26.57 -11.16 15.86
CA VAL A 278 25.91 -12.34 16.41
C VAL A 278 26.81 -13.55 16.24
#